data_AF-A0A7X7M6M6-F1
#
_entry.id   AF-A0A7X7M6M6-F1
#
_cell.length_a   1.000
_cell.length_b   1.000
_cell.length_c   1.000
_cell.angle_alpha   90.00
_cell.angle_beta   90.00
_cell.angle_gamma   90.00
#
_symmetry.space_group_name_H-M   'P 1'
#
loop_
_entity.id
_entity.type
_entity.pdbx_description
1 polymer ?
#
loop_
_entity_poly.entity_id
_entity_poly.type
_entity_poly.pdbx_seq_one_letter_code
_entity_poly.pdbx_strand_id
1 'polypeptide(L)'
;MSWRGVLVALFFYALFLGGFALGSLWSRPPVVVAAMLGNEPAAENSILVLAKKNKAEQQDPQAVVYCTHTSEEYCGQKRKNGVPGGVLSAAAALAEELEACGVKTLLLDEVFDAPDWNYAYANSLAAVEKVKKQYPDIELFIDVHRDSEVPGLDTNFSDGSGSYAKMMMIIGSDANLPHPDWKKNKKFAEKVNAAVEAAKPGLMRDPRIYNGRYNQHIGNKAFLVEVGSTANSVEQAQNSARILAGAIASSL
;
A
#
# COMPACT_ATOMS: atom_id res chain seq x y z
N MET A 1 28.04 52.92 -14.97
CA MET A 1 29.06 52.24 -15.78
C MET A 1 29.63 51.12 -14.92
N SER A 2 28.98 49.95 -14.92
CA SER A 2 29.23 48.79 -15.78
C SER A 2 30.54 48.05 -15.45
N TRP A 3 30.43 46.80 -14.99
CA TRP A 3 31.18 45.68 -15.57
C TRP A 3 30.63 44.33 -15.09
N ARG A 4 30.21 43.52 -16.07
CA ARG A 4 29.90 42.09 -15.98
C ARG A 4 30.86 41.39 -16.93
N GLY A 5 31.37 40.23 -16.50
CA GLY A 5 31.56 39.07 -17.38
C GLY A 5 32.93 38.91 -18.05
N VAL A 6 33.63 37.88 -17.57
CA VAL A 6 34.77 37.16 -18.16
C VAL A 6 34.36 35.67 -17.98
N LEU A 7 34.51 34.67 -18.86
CA LEU A 7 35.39 34.37 -19.99
C LEU A 7 34.70 33.32 -20.89
N VAL A 8 35.20 33.22 -22.13
CA VAL A 8 34.84 32.35 -23.27
C VAL A 8 35.57 30.99 -23.22
N ALA A 9 34.97 29.93 -23.78
CA ALA A 9 35.72 28.92 -24.55
C ALA A 9 34.83 28.21 -25.59
N LEU A 10 35.26 28.28 -26.86
CA LEU A 10 34.75 27.66 -28.08
C LEU A 10 35.37 26.27 -28.29
N PHE A 11 34.70 25.37 -29.03
CA PHE A 11 35.35 24.56 -30.08
C PHE A 11 34.34 24.08 -31.16
N PHE A 12 34.76 24.25 -32.42
CA PHE A 12 34.15 23.86 -33.71
C PHE A 12 34.34 22.33 -34.00
N TYR A 13 33.87 21.62 -35.05
CA TYR A 13 33.55 21.93 -36.46
C TYR A 13 32.74 20.76 -37.11
N ALA A 14 32.41 20.96 -38.40
CA ALA A 14 31.40 20.46 -39.33
C ALA A 14 31.33 19.00 -39.88
N LEU A 15 30.19 18.80 -40.58
CA LEU A 15 29.73 17.92 -41.70
C LEU A 15 30.79 17.27 -42.66
N PHE A 16 30.53 16.27 -43.53
CA PHE A 16 29.54 16.19 -44.65
C PHE A 16 29.56 14.79 -45.38
N LEU A 17 28.39 14.34 -45.84
CA LEU A 17 27.98 13.59 -47.08
C LEU A 17 28.39 12.15 -47.53
N GLY A 18 27.36 11.50 -48.11
CA GLY A 18 27.36 10.58 -49.29
C GLY A 18 26.38 9.41 -49.11
N GLY A 19 25.48 8.96 -50.01
CA GLY A 19 25.12 9.26 -51.40
C GLY A 19 24.07 8.22 -51.91
N PHE A 20 23.31 8.65 -52.93
CA PHE A 20 22.24 8.04 -53.75
C PHE A 20 22.16 6.52 -54.04
N ALA A 21 20.92 6.01 -54.22
CA ALA A 21 20.44 5.36 -55.45
C ALA A 21 18.89 5.25 -55.52
N LEU A 22 18.32 5.59 -56.69
CA LEU A 22 16.89 5.59 -57.06
C LEU A 22 16.58 4.44 -58.04
N GLY A 23 15.33 3.99 -58.05
CA GLY A 23 14.66 3.30 -59.17
C GLY A 23 13.49 2.45 -58.67
N SER A 24 12.33 2.32 -59.29
CA SER A 24 11.67 2.97 -60.44
C SER A 24 10.21 2.51 -60.39
N LEU A 25 9.27 3.40 -60.69
CA LEU A 25 7.82 3.13 -60.81
C LEU A 25 7.52 2.52 -62.20
N TRP A 26 6.61 1.53 -62.31
CA TRP A 26 5.57 1.36 -63.38
C TRP A 26 4.82 0.00 -63.29
N SER A 27 3.49 0.09 -63.10
CA SER A 27 2.42 -0.48 -63.96
C SER A 27 2.03 -1.99 -64.02
N ARG A 28 0.84 -2.28 -63.44
CA ARG A 28 -0.30 -3.17 -63.90
C ARG A 28 -0.26 -4.70 -63.64
N PRO A 29 -1.40 -5.46 -63.70
CA PRO A 29 -2.84 -5.25 -63.41
C PRO A 29 -3.39 -6.34 -62.42
N PRO A 30 -4.72 -6.56 -62.20
CA PRO A 30 -5.20 -7.37 -61.07
C PRO A 30 -5.20 -8.88 -61.38
N VAL A 31 -4.95 -9.70 -60.37
CA VAL A 31 -5.22 -11.14 -60.41
C VAL A 31 -6.41 -11.42 -59.50
N VAL A 32 -7.55 -11.75 -60.11
CA VAL A 32 -8.64 -12.46 -59.47
C VAL A 32 -8.45 -13.93 -59.81
N VAL A 33 -8.14 -14.79 -58.85
CA VAL A 33 -8.54 -16.21 -58.90
C VAL A 33 -8.71 -16.78 -57.49
N ALA A 34 -9.91 -17.34 -57.30
CA ALA A 34 -10.33 -18.43 -56.43
C ALA A 34 -10.26 -18.27 -54.91
N ALA A 35 -11.45 -18.05 -54.35
CA ALA A 35 -11.85 -18.68 -53.11
C ALA A 35 -11.68 -20.21 -53.22
N MET A 36 -10.89 -20.80 -52.33
CA MET A 36 -10.96 -22.20 -51.96
C MET A 36 -10.84 -22.29 -50.45
N LEU A 37 -11.79 -23.01 -49.88
CA LEU A 37 -12.11 -23.15 -48.48
C LEU A 37 -10.95 -23.75 -47.68
N GLY A 38 -10.61 -23.10 -46.57
CA GLY A 38 -9.73 -23.60 -45.53
C GLY A 38 -10.03 -22.84 -44.24
N ASN A 39 -11.08 -23.27 -43.53
CA ASN A 39 -11.41 -22.76 -42.21
C ASN A 39 -10.37 -23.28 -41.21
N GLU A 40 -9.39 -22.46 -40.85
CA GLU A 40 -8.56 -22.69 -39.67
C GLU A 40 -8.86 -21.65 -38.58
N PRO A 41 -9.16 -22.04 -37.32
CA PRO A 41 -9.37 -21.12 -36.23
C PRO A 41 -8.01 -20.72 -35.61
N ALA A 42 -7.14 -20.08 -36.38
CA ALA A 42 -5.85 -19.62 -35.87
C ALA A 42 -5.95 -18.28 -35.12
N ALA A 43 -6.93 -17.44 -35.48
CA ALA A 43 -7.08 -16.09 -34.92
C ALA A 43 -7.72 -16.08 -33.52
N GLU A 44 -8.74 -16.89 -33.26
CA GLU A 44 -9.35 -16.95 -31.93
C GLU A 44 -8.44 -17.58 -30.90
N ASN A 45 -7.75 -18.68 -31.25
CA ASN A 45 -6.81 -19.33 -30.32
C ASN A 45 -5.58 -18.46 -30.03
N SER A 46 -5.08 -17.69 -31.00
CA SER A 46 -3.97 -16.78 -30.76
C SER A 46 -4.40 -15.56 -29.93
N ILE A 47 -5.59 -15.00 -30.15
CA ILE A 47 -6.14 -13.93 -29.29
C ILE A 47 -6.42 -14.46 -27.88
N LEU A 48 -6.94 -15.69 -27.71
CA LEU A 48 -7.15 -16.30 -26.40
C LEU A 48 -5.83 -16.60 -25.68
N VAL A 49 -4.80 -17.05 -26.41
CA VAL A 49 -3.47 -17.32 -25.86
C VAL A 49 -2.75 -16.01 -25.50
N LEU A 50 -2.91 -14.94 -26.30
CA LEU A 50 -2.38 -13.61 -26.00
C LEU A 50 -3.15 -12.92 -24.86
N ALA A 51 -4.47 -13.08 -24.79
CA ALA A 51 -5.30 -12.58 -23.69
C ALA A 51 -5.02 -13.34 -22.38
N LYS A 52 -4.72 -14.64 -22.44
CA LYS A 52 -4.22 -15.42 -21.30
C LYS A 52 -2.80 -15.02 -20.89
N LYS A 53 -1.94 -14.62 -21.83
CA LYS A 53 -0.58 -14.11 -21.54
C LYS A 53 -0.56 -12.68 -20.98
N ASN A 54 -1.61 -11.88 -21.23
CA ASN A 54 -1.69 -10.47 -20.82
C ASN A 54 -2.57 -10.21 -19.58
N LYS A 55 -3.24 -11.22 -19.04
CA LYS A 55 -3.43 -11.25 -17.58
C LYS A 55 -2.08 -11.69 -17.03
N ALA A 56 -1.28 -10.74 -16.53
CA ALA A 56 -0.33 -11.11 -15.48
C ALA A 56 -1.09 -12.01 -14.50
N GLU A 57 -0.49 -13.11 -14.05
CA GLU A 57 -1.03 -13.88 -12.92
C GLU A 57 -1.15 -12.91 -11.75
N GLN A 58 -2.28 -12.24 -11.66
CA GLN A 58 -2.60 -11.33 -10.58
C GLN A 58 -2.97 -12.26 -9.45
N GLN A 59 -1.93 -12.67 -8.72
CA GLN A 59 -2.03 -13.48 -7.53
C GLN A 59 -3.04 -12.80 -6.59
N ASP A 60 -3.92 -13.61 -6.00
CA ASP A 60 -4.91 -13.11 -5.07
C ASP A 60 -4.23 -12.41 -3.88
N PRO A 61 -4.81 -11.31 -3.37
CA PRO A 61 -4.24 -10.61 -2.22
C PRO A 61 -4.13 -11.56 -1.02
N GLN A 62 -3.03 -11.44 -0.28
CA GLN A 62 -2.76 -12.14 0.97
C GLN A 62 -3.09 -11.27 2.18
N ALA A 63 -3.08 -9.94 1.99
CA ALA A 63 -3.28 -8.94 3.03
C ALA A 63 -4.30 -7.88 2.64
N VAL A 64 -4.99 -7.33 3.64
CA VAL A 64 -5.84 -6.14 3.55
C VAL A 64 -5.33 -5.09 4.52
N VAL A 65 -5.10 -3.89 4.02
CA VAL A 65 -4.77 -2.71 4.80
C VAL A 65 -5.94 -1.73 4.70
N TYR A 66 -6.37 -1.18 5.83
CA TYR A 66 -7.46 -0.21 5.89
C TYR A 66 -7.28 0.73 7.10
N CYS A 67 -8.09 1.78 7.16
CA CYS A 67 -8.17 2.68 8.31
C CYS A 67 -9.61 2.78 8.75
N THR A 68 -10.01 2.18 9.88
CA THR A 68 -11.38 2.35 10.39
C THR A 68 -11.72 3.84 10.56
N HIS A 69 -10.78 4.65 11.03
CA HIS A 69 -10.92 6.10 11.12
C HIS A 69 -10.16 6.81 9.99
N THR A 70 -10.62 6.66 8.75
CA THR A 70 -9.96 7.17 7.53
C THR A 70 -9.65 8.68 7.56
N SER A 71 -10.41 9.49 8.30
CA SER A 71 -10.23 10.94 8.35
C SER A 71 -9.18 11.43 9.37
N GLU A 72 -8.51 10.53 10.10
CA GLU A 72 -7.49 10.93 11.08
C GLU A 72 -6.28 11.60 10.44
N GLU A 73 -5.86 12.70 11.08
CA GLU A 73 -4.81 13.58 10.59
C GLU A 73 -3.67 13.75 11.60
N TYR A 74 -2.51 14.11 11.06
CA TYR A 74 -1.26 14.37 11.76
C TYR A 74 -0.98 15.88 11.91
N CYS A 75 0.17 16.25 12.48
CA CYS A 75 0.62 17.62 12.69
C CYS A 75 -0.37 18.49 13.49
N GLY A 76 -1.11 17.90 14.44
CA GLY A 76 -2.12 18.57 15.25
C GLY A 76 -3.34 19.07 14.47
N GLN A 77 -3.48 18.70 13.20
CA GLN A 77 -4.62 19.14 12.39
C GLN A 77 -5.88 18.39 12.81
N LYS A 78 -7.01 19.10 12.69
CA LYS A 78 -8.33 18.49 12.93
C LYS A 78 -8.75 17.70 11.70
N ARG A 79 -9.30 16.51 11.95
CA ARG A 79 -9.98 15.72 10.92
C ARG A 79 -11.08 16.53 10.23
N LYS A 80 -11.34 16.19 8.97
CA LYS A 80 -12.45 16.76 8.18
C LYS A 80 -13.40 15.63 7.81
N ASN A 81 -14.67 15.76 8.17
CA ASN A 81 -15.67 14.73 7.90
C ASN A 81 -15.78 14.44 6.40
N GLY A 82 -15.70 13.16 6.01
CA GLY A 82 -15.77 12.75 4.61
C GLY A 82 -14.49 12.98 3.79
N VAL A 83 -13.41 13.42 4.42
CA VAL A 83 -12.12 13.65 3.76
C VAL A 83 -11.06 12.74 4.37
N PRO A 84 -10.38 11.90 3.58
CA PRO A 84 -9.27 11.11 4.07
C PRO A 84 -8.17 12.00 4.67
N GLY A 85 -7.63 11.58 5.81
CA GLY A 85 -6.51 12.27 6.46
C GLY A 85 -5.16 11.59 6.18
N GLY A 86 -4.11 12.10 6.79
CA GLY A 86 -2.76 11.55 6.67
C GLY A 86 -2.61 10.11 7.16
N VAL A 87 -3.53 9.57 7.97
CA VAL A 87 -3.50 8.14 8.35
C VAL A 87 -3.61 7.23 7.13
N LEU A 88 -4.44 7.60 6.14
CA LEU A 88 -4.55 6.85 4.88
C LEU A 88 -3.24 6.91 4.09
N SER A 89 -2.49 8.00 4.18
CA SER A 89 -1.17 8.12 3.55
C SER A 89 -0.13 7.18 4.19
N ALA A 90 -0.21 6.96 5.51
CA ALA A 90 0.62 5.96 6.20
C ALA A 90 0.20 4.53 5.83
N ALA A 91 -1.10 4.25 5.75
CA ALA A 91 -1.63 2.97 5.30
C ALA A 91 -1.26 2.64 3.85
N ALA A 92 -1.27 3.64 2.96
CA ALA A 92 -0.82 3.49 1.58
C ALA A 92 0.68 3.14 1.50
N ALA A 93 1.52 3.80 2.30
CA ALA A 93 2.95 3.47 2.38
C ALA A 93 3.18 2.05 2.93
N LEU A 94 2.40 1.60 3.91
CA LEU A 94 2.41 0.22 4.39
C LEU A 94 2.05 -0.76 3.27
N ALA A 95 0.96 -0.53 2.55
CA ALA A 95 0.50 -1.41 1.49
C ALA A 95 1.49 -1.49 0.31
N GLU A 96 2.04 -0.35 -0.12
CA GLU A 96 3.07 -0.29 -1.16
C GLU A 96 4.32 -1.07 -0.76
N GLU A 97 4.79 -0.91 0.48
CA GLU A 97 6.00 -1.59 0.94
C GLU A 97 5.76 -3.09 1.17
N LEU A 98 4.56 -3.50 1.58
CA LEU A 98 4.18 -4.91 1.64
C LEU A 98 4.25 -5.57 0.26
N GLU A 99 3.72 -4.90 -0.78
CA GLU A 99 3.86 -5.35 -2.17
C GLU A 99 5.32 -5.45 -2.61
N ALA A 100 6.15 -4.46 -2.25
CA ALA A 100 7.59 -4.47 -2.52
C ALA A 100 8.32 -5.63 -1.80
N CYS A 101 7.83 -6.02 -0.62
CA CYS A 101 8.31 -7.17 0.14
C CYS A 101 7.70 -8.52 -0.34
N GLY A 102 6.90 -8.52 -1.40
CA GLY A 102 6.30 -9.74 -1.98
C GLY A 102 5.00 -10.20 -1.33
N VAL A 103 4.39 -9.39 -0.46
CA VAL A 103 3.08 -9.66 0.15
C VAL A 103 2.00 -8.96 -0.66
N LYS A 104 1.21 -9.73 -1.41
CA LYS A 104 0.12 -9.18 -2.22
C LYS A 104 -0.92 -8.53 -1.32
N THR A 105 -1.20 -7.24 -1.52
CA THR A 105 -1.93 -6.41 -0.56
C THR A 105 -3.00 -5.58 -1.25
N LEU A 106 -4.21 -5.61 -0.70
CA LEU A 106 -5.30 -4.73 -1.06
C LEU A 106 -5.41 -3.59 -0.04
N LEU A 107 -5.29 -2.34 -0.50
CA LEU A 107 -5.62 -1.16 0.30
C LEU A 107 -7.12 -0.82 0.13
N LEU A 108 -7.83 -0.64 1.24
CA LEU A 108 -9.16 -0.05 1.24
C LEU A 108 -9.03 1.44 1.59
N ASP A 109 -9.26 2.30 0.60
CA ASP A 109 -9.12 3.76 0.69
C ASP A 109 -10.46 4.50 0.88
N GLU A 110 -11.55 3.75 1.08
CA GLU A 110 -12.87 4.26 1.39
C GLU A 110 -12.89 5.03 2.73
N VAL A 111 -13.71 6.07 2.82
CA VAL A 111 -13.92 6.82 4.08
C VAL A 111 -14.99 6.11 4.91
N PHE A 112 -14.59 5.46 6.00
CA PHE A 112 -15.50 4.67 6.83
C PHE A 112 -16.15 5.46 7.98
N ASP A 113 -15.55 6.57 8.39
CA ASP A 113 -15.93 7.36 9.56
C ASP A 113 -16.83 8.58 9.24
N ALA A 114 -17.45 8.57 8.05
CA ALA A 114 -18.37 9.59 7.56
C ALA A 114 -19.71 8.98 7.10
N PRO A 115 -20.83 9.73 7.20
CA PRO A 115 -20.94 11.03 7.85
C PRO A 115 -20.92 10.95 9.38
N ASP A 116 -21.06 9.75 9.96
CA ASP A 116 -21.10 9.51 11.40
C ASP A 116 -19.94 8.61 11.84
N TRP A 117 -19.09 9.21 12.68
CA TRP A 117 -17.89 8.59 13.26
C TRP A 117 -18.19 7.30 14.02
N ASN A 118 -19.36 7.19 14.66
CA ASN A 118 -19.69 6.03 15.49
C ASN A 118 -19.90 4.75 14.67
N TYR A 119 -20.19 4.88 13.38
CA TYR A 119 -20.37 3.74 12.48
C TYR A 119 -19.08 3.29 11.79
N ALA A 120 -17.94 3.95 12.04
CA ALA A 120 -16.64 3.65 11.44
C ALA A 120 -16.28 2.15 11.49
N TYR A 121 -16.40 1.52 12.66
CA TYR A 121 -16.10 0.09 12.82
C TYR A 121 -17.07 -0.80 12.05
N ALA A 122 -18.36 -0.47 12.02
CA ALA A 122 -19.36 -1.25 11.29
C ALA A 122 -19.15 -1.14 9.77
N ASN A 123 -18.87 0.07 9.27
CA ASN A 123 -18.63 0.35 7.85
C ASN A 123 -17.36 -0.35 7.36
N SER A 124 -16.25 -0.19 8.08
CA SER A 124 -14.98 -0.85 7.74
C SER A 124 -15.09 -2.38 7.82
N LEU A 125 -15.79 -2.92 8.82
CA LEU A 125 -16.02 -4.37 8.91
C LEU A 125 -16.77 -4.90 7.67
N ALA A 126 -17.83 -4.21 7.23
CA ALA A 126 -18.60 -4.62 6.06
C ALA A 126 -17.73 -4.65 4.78
N ALA A 127 -16.84 -3.68 4.61
CA ALA A 127 -15.90 -3.64 3.48
C ALA A 127 -14.89 -4.80 3.55
N VAL A 128 -14.29 -5.02 4.72
CA VAL A 128 -13.32 -6.11 4.91
C VAL A 128 -13.98 -7.49 4.74
N GLU A 129 -15.21 -7.69 5.22
CA GLU A 129 -15.97 -8.93 5.01
C GLU A 129 -16.30 -9.17 3.53
N LYS A 130 -16.64 -8.12 2.78
CA LYS A 130 -16.86 -8.19 1.34
C LYS A 130 -15.60 -8.65 0.61
N VAL A 131 -14.45 -8.06 0.97
CA VAL A 131 -13.14 -8.43 0.42
C VAL A 131 -12.80 -9.88 0.77
N LYS A 132 -12.97 -10.30 2.02
CA LYS A 132 -12.72 -11.68 2.45
C LYS A 132 -13.62 -12.70 1.73
N LYS A 133 -14.86 -12.34 1.40
CA LYS A 133 -15.74 -13.19 0.59
C LYS A 133 -15.26 -13.30 -0.86
N GLN A 134 -14.70 -12.23 -1.41
CA GLN A 134 -14.17 -12.19 -2.77
C GLN A 134 -12.84 -12.93 -2.88
N TYR A 135 -12.01 -12.86 -1.85
CA TYR A 135 -10.68 -13.45 -1.77
C TYR A 135 -10.55 -14.26 -0.47
N PRO A 136 -11.02 -15.53 -0.46
CA PRO A 136 -11.08 -16.34 0.75
C PRO A 136 -9.72 -16.70 1.34
N ASP A 137 -8.65 -16.60 0.55
CA ASP A 137 -7.27 -16.91 0.95
C ASP A 137 -6.54 -15.73 1.64
N ILE A 138 -7.20 -14.57 1.78
CA ILE A 138 -6.65 -13.48 2.60
C ILE A 138 -6.56 -13.94 4.06
N GLU A 139 -5.36 -13.85 4.62
CA GLU A 139 -5.12 -14.22 6.02
C GLU A 139 -4.79 -13.02 6.91
N LEU A 140 -4.26 -11.93 6.33
CA LEU A 140 -3.72 -10.78 7.05
C LEU A 140 -4.65 -9.56 6.93
N PHE A 141 -5.01 -8.97 8.08
CA PHE A 141 -5.90 -7.80 8.15
C PHE A 141 -5.30 -6.74 9.08
N ILE A 142 -5.01 -5.56 8.55
CA ILE A 142 -4.29 -4.52 9.27
C ILE A 142 -5.12 -3.25 9.29
N ASP A 143 -5.53 -2.83 10.48
CA ASP A 143 -6.20 -1.55 10.71
C ASP A 143 -5.15 -0.52 11.17
N VAL A 144 -4.97 0.54 10.38
CA VAL A 144 -3.96 1.58 10.63
C VAL A 144 -4.65 2.81 11.21
N HIS A 145 -4.23 3.19 12.41
CA HIS A 145 -4.70 4.37 13.14
C HIS A 145 -3.50 5.26 13.47
N ARG A 146 -3.80 6.44 14.03
CA ARG A 146 -2.81 7.25 14.74
C ARG A 146 -3.32 7.56 16.15
N ASP A 147 -2.46 7.42 17.15
CA ASP A 147 -2.90 7.60 18.52
C ASP A 147 -3.34 9.05 18.77
N SER A 148 -4.22 9.21 19.76
CA SER A 148 -4.50 10.52 20.31
C SER A 148 -3.25 11.12 20.98
N GLU A 149 -3.24 12.44 21.17
CA GLU A 149 -2.20 13.07 22.00
C GLU A 149 -2.36 12.65 23.46
N VAL A 150 -1.35 11.96 23.99
CA VAL A 150 -1.27 11.64 25.42
C VAL A 150 -0.23 12.55 26.06
N PRO A 151 -0.61 13.41 27.03
CA PRO A 151 0.33 14.30 27.69
C PRO A 151 1.55 13.57 28.26
N GLY A 152 2.74 14.03 27.89
CA GLY A 152 4.02 13.47 28.34
C GLY A 152 4.51 12.24 27.56
N LEU A 153 3.77 11.79 26.54
CA LEU A 153 4.20 10.69 25.68
C LEU A 153 4.88 11.21 24.41
N ASP A 154 6.18 10.95 24.26
CA ASP A 154 6.91 11.29 23.04
C ASP A 154 6.86 10.13 22.02
N THR A 155 6.09 10.36 20.95
CA THR A 155 5.95 9.45 19.81
C THR A 155 6.92 9.76 18.67
N ASN A 156 7.85 10.71 18.83
CA ASN A 156 8.93 10.91 17.86
C ASN A 156 10.04 9.90 18.08
N PHE A 157 10.62 9.43 16.99
CA PHE A 157 11.85 8.65 16.99
C PHE A 157 12.72 9.13 15.84
N SER A 158 14.02 9.31 16.07
CA SER A 158 14.96 9.62 15.01
C SER A 158 16.30 8.97 15.29
N ASP A 159 16.97 8.59 14.21
CA ASP A 159 18.32 8.07 14.23
C ASP A 159 19.05 8.48 12.95
N GLY A 160 20.24 7.94 12.71
CA GLY A 160 21.06 8.30 11.55
C GLY A 160 20.41 7.97 10.19
N SER A 161 19.34 7.18 10.14
CA SER A 161 18.66 6.83 8.89
C SER A 161 17.40 7.65 8.62
N GLY A 162 16.92 8.47 9.57
CA GLY A 162 15.78 9.36 9.36
C GLY A 162 14.94 9.64 10.59
N SER A 163 13.74 10.15 10.35
CA SER A 163 12.72 10.44 11.37
C SER A 163 11.49 9.56 11.18
N TYR A 164 10.95 9.10 12.31
CA TYR A 164 9.94 8.06 12.43
C TYR A 164 8.95 8.42 13.55
N ALA A 165 7.83 7.71 13.54
CA ALA A 165 6.77 7.77 14.52
C ALA A 165 6.75 6.43 15.28
N LYS A 166 6.88 6.48 16.61
CA LYS A 166 6.81 5.26 17.42
C LYS A 166 5.45 4.60 17.27
N MET A 167 5.43 3.30 17.07
CA MET A 167 4.21 2.53 16.80
C MET A 167 3.75 1.75 18.03
N MET A 168 2.47 1.39 18.10
CA MET A 168 1.94 0.50 19.14
C MET A 168 0.94 -0.47 18.58
N MET A 169 1.09 -1.75 18.94
CA MET A 169 0.11 -2.78 18.61
C MET A 169 -1.08 -2.71 19.58
N ILE A 170 -2.28 -2.62 19.02
CA ILE A 170 -3.54 -2.77 19.75
C ILE A 170 -4.10 -4.17 19.50
N ILE A 171 -4.29 -4.93 20.56
CA ILE A 171 -4.83 -6.29 20.54
C ILE A 171 -6.23 -6.26 21.16
N GLY A 172 -7.23 -6.57 20.35
CA GLY A 172 -8.60 -6.68 20.82
C GLY A 172 -8.84 -8.03 21.50
N SER A 173 -9.54 -8.01 22.63
CA SER A 173 -9.89 -9.23 23.38
C SER A 173 -11.37 -9.61 23.19
N ASP A 174 -11.75 -10.72 23.82
CA ASP A 174 -13.12 -11.21 23.90
C ASP A 174 -13.90 -10.69 25.13
N ALA A 175 -13.36 -9.69 25.84
CA ALA A 175 -13.96 -9.18 27.07
C ALA A 175 -15.36 -8.55 26.87
N ASN A 176 -15.59 -7.90 25.72
CA ASN A 176 -16.88 -7.25 25.42
C ASN A 176 -17.75 -8.01 24.40
N LEU A 177 -17.14 -8.64 23.39
CA LEU A 177 -17.84 -9.29 22.28
C LEU A 177 -17.11 -10.59 21.89
N PRO A 178 -17.79 -11.59 21.29
CA PRO A 178 -17.15 -12.83 20.88
C PRO A 178 -15.94 -12.60 19.97
N HIS A 179 -14.79 -13.10 20.42
CA HIS A 179 -13.54 -13.18 19.68
C HIS A 179 -12.67 -14.33 20.24
N PRO A 180 -13.12 -15.59 20.21
CA PRO A 180 -12.50 -16.69 20.96
C PRO A 180 -11.03 -16.97 20.58
N ASP A 181 -10.65 -16.63 19.36
CA ASP A 181 -9.31 -16.83 18.81
C ASP A 181 -8.36 -15.62 18.95
N TRP A 182 -8.72 -14.60 19.75
CA TRP A 182 -7.94 -13.36 19.87
C TRP A 182 -6.48 -13.56 20.28
N LYS A 183 -6.16 -14.64 20.99
CA LYS A 183 -4.78 -14.99 21.36
C LYS A 183 -3.90 -15.37 20.16
N LYS A 184 -4.49 -15.82 19.04
CA LYS A 184 -3.75 -16.04 17.77
C LYS A 184 -3.32 -14.70 17.18
N ASN A 185 -4.24 -13.73 17.15
CA ASN A 185 -3.94 -12.35 16.77
C ASN A 185 -2.85 -11.74 17.67
N LYS A 186 -2.97 -11.92 18.99
CA LYS A 186 -1.93 -11.49 19.95
C LYS A 186 -0.56 -12.07 19.60
N LYS A 187 -0.46 -13.39 19.43
CA LYS A 187 0.80 -14.06 19.12
C LYS A 187 1.43 -13.53 17.83
N PHE A 188 0.61 -13.29 16.80
CA PHE A 188 1.10 -12.73 15.53
C PHE A 188 1.56 -11.28 15.70
N ALA A 189 0.78 -10.43 16.37
CA ALA A 189 1.15 -9.04 16.65
C ALA A 189 2.46 -8.95 17.46
N GLU A 190 2.66 -9.83 18.45
CA GLU A 190 3.90 -9.91 19.24
C GLU A 190 5.11 -10.35 18.38
N LYS A 191 4.90 -11.29 17.44
CA LYS A 191 5.95 -11.69 16.47
C LYS A 191 6.37 -10.51 15.59
N VAL A 192 5.40 -9.78 15.04
CA VAL A 192 5.66 -8.59 14.22
C VAL A 192 6.34 -7.49 15.04
N ASN A 193 5.87 -7.23 16.27
CA ASN A 193 6.48 -6.25 17.18
C ASN A 193 7.96 -6.57 17.44
N ALA A 194 8.28 -7.84 17.73
CA ALA A 194 9.67 -8.26 17.92
C ALA A 194 10.52 -8.11 16.65
N ALA A 195 9.95 -8.36 15.47
CA ALA A 195 10.63 -8.14 14.20
C ALA A 195 10.91 -6.64 13.92
N VAL A 196 9.98 -5.75 14.27
CA VAL A 196 10.21 -4.29 14.20
C VAL A 196 11.34 -3.90 15.16
N GLU A 197 11.29 -4.33 16.41
CA GLU A 197 12.33 -4.00 17.40
C GLU A 197 13.71 -4.58 17.04
N ALA A 198 13.76 -5.74 16.37
CA ALA A 198 15.01 -6.29 15.86
C ALA A 198 15.57 -5.46 14.70
N ALA A 199 14.72 -4.97 13.80
CA ALA A 199 15.12 -4.15 12.66
C ALA A 199 15.45 -2.70 13.04
N LYS A 200 14.72 -2.14 14.01
CA LYS A 200 14.84 -0.75 14.44
C LYS A 200 14.48 -0.60 15.93
N PRO A 201 15.45 -0.84 16.84
CA PRO A 201 15.22 -0.82 18.28
C PRO A 201 14.65 0.52 18.78
N GLY A 202 13.61 0.46 19.61
CA GLY A 202 12.94 1.62 20.20
C GLY A 202 11.87 2.27 19.33
N LEU A 203 11.55 1.68 18.17
CA LEU A 203 10.47 2.16 17.31
C LEU A 203 9.08 1.70 17.79
N MET A 204 8.99 0.63 18.58
CA MET A 204 7.75 0.17 19.20
C MET A 204 7.61 0.70 20.63
N ARG A 205 6.39 1.10 20.96
CA ARG A 205 5.90 1.20 22.34
C ARG A 205 5.34 -0.16 22.78
N ASP A 206 5.14 -0.35 24.08
CA ASP A 206 4.55 -1.57 24.61
C ASP A 206 3.17 -1.86 23.98
N PRO A 207 2.93 -3.08 23.47
CA PRO A 207 1.62 -3.50 23.00
C PRO A 207 0.54 -3.38 24.08
N ARG A 208 -0.69 -3.06 23.67
CA ARG A 208 -1.83 -2.95 24.60
C ARG A 208 -2.94 -3.91 24.23
N ILE A 209 -3.49 -4.56 25.26
CA ILE A 209 -4.71 -5.36 25.14
C ILE A 209 -5.88 -4.51 25.61
N TYR A 210 -6.93 -4.44 24.78
CA TYR A 210 -8.15 -3.69 25.07
C TYR A 210 -9.38 -4.61 25.08
N ASN A 211 -10.44 -4.15 25.76
CA ASN A 211 -11.66 -4.94 25.93
C ASN A 211 -12.51 -5.06 24.64
N GLY A 212 -12.35 -4.11 23.70
CA GLY A 212 -12.97 -4.17 22.38
C GLY A 212 -12.27 -5.18 21.48
N ARG A 213 -12.97 -5.66 20.44
CA ARG A 213 -12.40 -6.60 19.45
C ARG A 213 -11.87 -5.93 18.18
N TYR A 214 -12.11 -4.64 17.95
CA TYR A 214 -11.54 -3.82 16.86
C TYR A 214 -11.50 -4.48 15.48
N ASN A 215 -12.60 -5.11 15.07
CA ASN A 215 -12.69 -5.92 13.84
C ASN A 215 -11.70 -7.11 13.72
N GLN A 216 -10.86 -7.37 14.73
CA GLN A 216 -9.84 -8.42 14.72
C GLN A 216 -10.40 -9.86 14.71
N HIS A 217 -11.67 -10.03 15.09
CA HIS A 217 -12.42 -11.27 14.92
C HIS A 217 -12.58 -11.72 13.45
N ILE A 218 -12.21 -10.88 12.48
CA ILE A 218 -12.22 -11.21 11.05
C ILE A 218 -11.23 -12.32 10.67
N GLY A 219 -10.17 -12.55 11.45
CA GLY A 219 -9.13 -13.51 11.12
C GLY A 219 -8.20 -13.85 12.29
N ASN A 220 -7.19 -14.68 12.01
CA ASN A 220 -6.18 -15.14 12.99
C ASN A 220 -4.83 -14.41 12.88
N LYS A 221 -4.68 -13.55 11.87
CA LYS A 221 -3.58 -12.59 11.71
C LYS A 221 -4.17 -11.19 11.49
N ALA A 222 -4.98 -10.73 12.45
CA ALA A 222 -5.61 -9.42 12.42
C ALA A 222 -5.15 -8.56 13.61
N PHE A 223 -4.71 -7.33 13.36
CA PHE A 223 -4.32 -6.40 14.41
C PHE A 223 -4.57 -4.95 14.00
N LEU A 224 -4.59 -4.05 14.99
CA LEU A 224 -4.60 -2.62 14.79
C LEU A 224 -3.22 -2.08 15.20
N VAL A 225 -2.67 -1.16 14.42
CA VAL A 225 -1.43 -0.44 14.74
C VAL A 225 -1.69 1.05 14.83
N GLU A 226 -1.31 1.63 15.96
CA GLU A 226 -1.23 3.08 16.13
C GLU A 226 0.13 3.54 15.62
N VAL A 227 0.15 4.37 14.57
CA VAL A 227 1.39 4.90 13.99
C VAL A 227 1.60 6.32 14.51
N GLY A 228 2.40 6.45 15.57
CA GLY A 228 2.63 7.74 16.22
C GLY A 228 1.41 8.27 16.95
N SER A 229 1.30 9.60 16.99
CA SER A 229 0.17 10.34 17.52
C SER A 229 -0.17 11.54 16.62
N THR A 230 -1.17 12.34 17.00
CA THR A 230 -1.47 13.65 16.37
C THR A 230 -0.26 14.57 16.27
N ALA A 231 0.76 14.43 17.12
CA ALA A 231 1.95 15.28 17.13
C ALA A 231 2.99 14.93 16.04
N ASN A 232 2.91 13.74 15.45
CA ASN A 232 3.83 13.32 14.39
C ASN A 232 3.49 13.98 13.04
N SER A 233 4.44 13.91 12.10
CA SER A 233 4.18 14.21 10.69
C SER A 233 3.74 12.98 9.91
N VAL A 234 3.05 13.20 8.79
CA VAL A 234 2.71 12.13 7.83
C VAL A 234 3.96 11.40 7.35
N GLU A 235 5.04 12.12 7.09
CA GLU A 235 6.32 11.54 6.62
C GLU A 235 6.92 10.59 7.67
N GLN A 236 6.93 10.98 8.95
CA GLN A 236 7.37 10.10 10.04
C GLN A 236 6.53 8.82 10.10
N ALA A 237 5.21 8.95 9.94
CA ALA A 237 4.30 7.82 9.93
C ALA A 237 4.55 6.89 8.73
N GLN A 238 4.71 7.44 7.53
CA GLN A 238 5.05 6.67 6.32
C GLN A 238 6.37 5.94 6.45
N ASN A 239 7.41 6.59 6.98
CA ASN A 239 8.71 5.94 7.22
C ASN A 239 8.59 4.75 8.18
N SER A 240 7.74 4.86 9.20
CA SER A 240 7.53 3.79 10.18
C SER A 240 6.70 2.65 9.60
N ALA A 241 5.68 2.98 8.80
CA ALA A 241 4.87 2.04 8.06
C ALA A 241 5.70 1.15 7.12
N ARG A 242 6.76 1.71 6.49
CA ARG A 242 7.69 0.92 5.67
C ARG A 242 8.51 -0.07 6.48
N ILE A 243 9.00 0.32 7.67
CA ILE A 243 9.68 -0.62 8.58
C ILE A 243 8.73 -1.72 9.05
N LEU A 244 7.48 -1.36 9.35
CA LEU A 244 6.44 -2.32 9.71
C LEU A 244 6.16 -3.33 8.59
N ALA A 245 6.12 -2.91 7.33
CA ALA A 245 5.91 -3.80 6.19
C ALA A 245 6.97 -4.91 6.11
N GLY A 246 8.25 -4.56 6.24
CA GLY A 246 9.33 -5.55 6.25
C GLY A 246 9.24 -6.52 7.44
N ALA A 247 8.88 -6.01 8.62
CA ALA A 247 8.66 -6.84 9.80
C ALA A 247 7.48 -7.80 9.64
N ILE A 248 6.39 -7.37 9.01
CA ILE A 248 5.24 -8.22 8.67
C ILE A 248 5.66 -9.30 7.67
N ALA A 249 6.32 -8.92 6.57
CA ALA A 249 6.73 -9.86 5.52
C ALA A 249 7.64 -10.96 6.06
N SER A 250 8.60 -10.61 6.95
CA SER A 250 9.46 -11.60 7.63
C SER A 250 8.72 -12.46 8.68
N SER A 251 7.51 -12.08 9.05
CA SER A 251 6.70 -12.74 10.08
C SER A 251 5.58 -13.63 9.54
N LEU A 252 5.27 -13.58 8.25
CA LEU A 252 4.32 -14.48 7.59
C LEU A 252 4.88 -15.90 7.46
#